data_AF-A0A0D0CGM3-F1
#
_entry.id   AF-A0A0D0CGM3-F1
#
_cell.length_a   1.000
_cell.length_b   1.000
_cell.length_c   1.000
_cell.angle_alpha   90.00
_cell.angle_beta   90.00
_cell.angle_gamma   90.00
#
_symmetry.space_group_name_H-M   'P 1'
#
loop_
_entity.id
_entity.type
_entity.pdbx_description
1 polymer ?
#
loop_
_entity_poly.entity_id
_entity_poly.type
_entity_poly.pdbx_seq_one_letter_code
_entity_poly.pdbx_strand_id
1 'polypeptide(L)' 'MTLVEGTVKFGGGSLMMWGCMTWQGVGYAAKIDGRMYGDLYLQVLKDELHDSLRT' A
#
# COMPACT_ATOMS: atom_id res chain seq x y z
N MET A 1 -17.74 25.96 -9.06
CA MET A 1 -16.25 25.95 -9.03
C MET A 1 -15.86 24.95 -7.96
N THR A 2 -15.33 23.79 -8.34
CA THR A 2 -15.07 22.66 -7.43
C THR A 2 -13.99 23.02 -6.41
N LEU A 3 -14.35 23.09 -5.14
CA LEU A 3 -13.43 23.21 -4.00
C LEU A 3 -12.55 21.94 -3.96
N VAL A 4 -11.33 22.02 -4.48
CA VAL A 4 -10.26 21.13 -4.02
C VAL A 4 -9.77 21.72 -2.71
N GLU A 5 -10.38 21.32 -1.61
CA GLU A 5 -9.76 21.44 -0.30
C GLU A 5 -8.50 20.57 -0.34
N GLY A 6 -7.34 21.19 -0.21
CA GLY A 6 -6.06 20.47 -0.21
C GLY A 6 -6.06 19.38 0.87
N THR A 7 -5.29 18.32 0.66
CA THR A 7 -5.16 17.24 1.62
C THR A 7 -4.51 17.76 2.91
N VAL A 8 -5.29 17.98 3.97
CA VAL A 8 -4.80 18.42 5.28
C VAL A 8 -4.35 17.20 6.11
N LYS A 9 -3.15 17.27 6.71
CA LYS A 9 -2.67 16.28 7.69
C LYS A 9 -3.17 16.64 9.08
N PHE A 10 -4.23 15.99 9.54
CA PHE A 10 -4.72 16.12 10.90
C PHE A 10 -3.87 15.30 11.88
N GLY A 11 -3.73 15.76 13.12
CA GLY A 11 -3.10 14.98 14.20
C GLY A 11 -3.99 13.82 14.63
N GLY A 12 -3.41 12.67 14.96
CA GLY A 12 -4.16 11.44 15.29
C GLY A 12 -3.45 10.12 14.94
N GLY A 13 -2.26 10.22 14.32
CA GLY A 13 -1.52 9.06 13.83
C GLY A 13 -1.77 8.80 12.35
N SER A 14 -0.99 7.89 11.76
CA SER A 14 -1.08 7.53 10.35
C SER A 14 -0.95 6.02 10.18
N LEU A 15 -1.77 5.45 9.31
CA LEU A 15 -1.65 4.05 8.87
C LEU A 15 -0.95 4.02 7.50
N MET A 16 0.05 3.16 7.35
CA MET A 16 0.69 2.88 6.06
C MET A 16 0.30 1.48 5.60
N MET A 17 -0.04 1.35 4.32
CA MET A 17 -0.44 0.09 3.70
C MET A 17 0.18 0.01 2.31
N TRP A 18 0.61 -1.19 1.92
CA TRP A 18 1.02 -1.54 0.57
C TRP A 18 -0.05 -2.44 -0.03
N GLY A 19 -0.26 -2.38 -1.34
CA GLY A 19 -1.11 -3.34 -2.03
C GLY A 19 -0.86 -3.32 -3.53
N CYS A 20 -1.18 -4.42 -4.20
CA CYS A 20 -1.07 -4.54 -5.65
C CYS A 20 -2.46 -4.63 -6.30
N MET A 21 -2.61 -4.04 -7.49
CA MET A 21 -3.81 -4.17 -8.31
C MET A 21 -3.39 -4.66 -9.70
N THR A 22 -4.04 -5.72 -10.17
CA THR A 22 -3.82 -6.28 -11.52
C THR A 22 -5.04 -5.99 -12.39
N TRP A 23 -4.92 -6.23 -13.70
CA TRP A 23 -6.07 -6.14 -14.61
C TRP A 23 -7.23 -7.08 -14.22
N GLN A 24 -6.92 -8.18 -13.53
CA GLN A 24 -7.91 -9.18 -13.10
C GLN A 24 -8.63 -8.78 -11.80
N GLY A 25 -8.14 -7.77 -11.09
CA GLY A 25 -8.75 -7.28 -9.86
C GLY A 25 -7.74 -6.78 -8.83
N VAL A 26 -8.24 -6.49 -7.63
CA VAL A 26 -7.42 -6.14 -6.47
C VAL A 26 -6.63 -7.38 -6.03
N GLY A 27 -5.32 -7.25 -5.95
CA GLY A 27 -4.43 -8.27 -5.38
C GLY A 27 -4.26 -8.09 -3.87
N TYR A 28 -3.20 -8.68 -3.32
CA TYR A 28 -2.97 -8.68 -1.88
C TYR A 28 -2.50 -7.30 -1.36
N ALA A 29 -2.72 -7.04 -0.06
CA ALA A 29 -2.30 -5.81 0.60
C ALA A 29 -1.81 -6.04 2.04
N ALA A 30 -0.64 -5.46 2.36
CA ALA A 30 0.03 -5.50 3.65
C ALA A 30 -0.13 -4.20 4.42
N LYS A 31 -0.35 -4.30 5.73
CA LYS A 31 -0.08 -3.18 6.64
C LYS A 31 1.43 -3.01 6.82
N ILE A 32 1.93 -1.78 6.69
CA ILE A 32 3.34 -1.45 6.95
C ILE A 32 3.42 -0.74 8.30
N ASP A 33 4.13 -1.36 9.24
CA ASP A 33 4.42 -0.75 10.53
C ASP A 33 5.68 0.13 10.42
N GLY A 34 5.50 1.44 10.52
CA GLY A 34 6.60 2.41 10.46
C GLY A 34 6.99 2.81 9.04
N ARG A 35 8.31 2.87 8.77
CA ARG A 35 8.85 3.35 7.49
C ARG A 35 9.14 2.17 6.57
N MET A 36 8.68 2.25 5.33
CA MET A 36 9.03 1.26 4.31
C MET A 36 10.51 1.40 3.92
N TYR A 37 11.32 0.41 4.29
CA TYR A 37 12.72 0.27 3.84
C TYR A 37 12.79 -0.60 2.59
N GLY A 38 13.88 -0.50 1.83
CA GLY A 38 14.09 -1.28 0.61
C GLY A 38 14.00 -2.79 0.85
N ASP A 39 14.56 -3.27 1.95
CA ASP A 39 14.50 -4.70 2.32
C ASP A 39 13.07 -5.16 2.60
N LEU A 40 12.29 -4.34 3.32
CA LEU A 40 10.88 -4.61 3.58
C LEU A 40 10.06 -4.61 2.28
N TYR A 41 10.36 -3.68 1.37
CA TYR A 41 9.74 -3.66 0.04
C TYR A 41 10.05 -4.93 -0.76
N LEU A 42 11.30 -5.40 -0.72
CA LEU A 42 11.69 -6.66 -1.37
C LEU A 42 11.01 -7.88 -0.74
N GLN A 43 10.80 -7.89 0.58
CA GLN A 43 10.04 -8.95 1.26
C GLN A 43 8.58 -8.95 0.83
N VAL A 44 7.91 -7.81 0.88
CA VAL A 44 6.51 -7.66 0.44
C VAL A 44 6.32 -8.06 -1.03
N LEU A 45 7.28 -7.72 -1.90
CA LEU A 45 7.25 -8.18 -3.29
C LEU A 45 7.46 -9.70 -3.44
N LYS A 46 8.32 -10.32 -2.63
CA LYS A 46 8.53 -11.77 -2.71
C LYS A 46 7.33 -12.56 -2.21
N ASP A 47 6.72 -12.09 -1.13
CA ASP A 47 5.68 -12.83 -0.44
C ASP A 47 4.31 -12.47 -1.03
N GLU A 48 3.93 -11.19 -1.06
CA GLU A 48 2.56 -10.77 -1.38
C GLU A 48 2.31 -10.58 -2.88
N LEU A 49 3.27 -10.00 -3.64
CA LEU A 49 3.10 -9.87 -5.09
C LEU A 49 3.10 -11.25 -5.75
N HIS A 50 3.98 -12.16 -5.32
CA HIS A 50 4.06 -13.49 -5.91
C HIS A 50 2.77 -14.29 -5.68
N ASP A 51 2.16 -14.18 -4.51
CA ASP A 51 0.88 -14.81 -4.23
C ASP A 51 -0.29 -14.14 -4.98
N SER A 52 -0.24 -12.82 -5.19
CA SER A 52 -1.26 -12.11 -5.98
C SER A 52 -1.25 -12.48 -7.48
N LEU A 53 -0.10 -12.90 -8.02
CA LEU A 53 0.07 -13.28 -9.43
C LEU A 53 -0.19 -14.77 -9.68
N ARG A 54 -0.32 -15.57 -8.62
CA ARG A 54 -0.65 -17.01 -8.68
C ARG A 54 -2.15 -17.29 -8.77
N THR A 55 -2.98 -16.26 -8.60
CA THR A 55 -4.44 -16.34 -8.75
C THR A 55 -4.80 -16.19 -10.22
#